data_AF-A0A437M7P4-F1
#
_entry.id   AF-A0A437M7P4-F1
#
_cell.length_a   1.000
_cell.length_b   1.000
_cell.length_c   1.000
_cell.angle_alpha   90.00
_cell.angle_beta   90.00
_cell.angle_gamma   90.00
#
_symmetry.space_group_name_H-M   'P 1'
#
loop_
_entity.id
_entity.type
_entity.pdbx_description
1 polymer ?
#
loop_
_entity_poly.entity_id
_entity_poly.type
_entity_poly.pdbx_seq_one_letter_code
_entity_poly.pdbx_strand_id
1 'polypeptide(L)'
;MKKHTNYAAGPRGINLEGGATHWVEPGAEIAIGGTEKDGHHIEIEGRKVNILGDLPDFGKKGDAPAEATAEIDRLKAALADETARADEAEAKVAELEAKLAAANKPSGEPGPLDQSVEKLTEHLQTMTDADEIEKLIAAETAGKSRSGALAALKARQDELLA
;
A
#
# COMPACT_ATOMS: atom_id res chain seq x y z
N MET A 1 9.37 -30.39 -35.69
CA MET A 1 9.32 -30.76 -34.26
C MET A 1 7.85 -30.97 -33.89
N LYS A 2 7.54 -31.98 -33.09
CA LYS A 2 6.20 -32.24 -32.56
C LYS A 2 6.06 -31.52 -31.21
N LYS A 3 4.93 -30.84 -31.00
CA LYS A 3 4.63 -30.22 -29.71
C LYS A 3 4.06 -31.23 -28.73
N HIS A 4 4.54 -31.18 -27.49
CA HIS A 4 4.05 -31.95 -26.36
C HIS A 4 3.71 -30.97 -25.24
N THR A 5 2.58 -31.16 -24.56
CA THR A 5 2.15 -30.35 -23.42
C THR A 5 2.17 -31.24 -22.18
N ASN A 6 2.74 -30.77 -21.08
CA ASN A 6 2.68 -31.49 -19.82
C ASN A 6 1.29 -31.33 -19.17
N TYR A 7 0.42 -32.32 -19.31
CA TYR A 7 -0.88 -32.41 -18.66
C TYR A 7 -0.83 -33.12 -17.30
N ALA A 8 0.33 -33.59 -16.84
CA ALA A 8 0.45 -34.25 -15.55
C ALA A 8 0.37 -33.23 -14.38
N ALA A 9 0.00 -33.72 -13.19
CA ALA A 9 -0.14 -32.92 -11.96
C ALA A 9 1.20 -32.41 -11.37
N GLY A 10 2.31 -32.47 -12.11
CA GLY A 10 3.62 -32.02 -11.65
C GLY A 10 4.65 -31.90 -12.79
N PRO A 11 5.82 -31.30 -12.51
CA PRO A 11 6.85 -31.09 -13.51
C PRO A 11 7.40 -32.42 -14.03
N ARG A 12 7.72 -32.48 -15.32
CA ARG A 12 8.31 -33.65 -15.99
C ARG A 12 9.73 -33.36 -16.43
N GLY A 13 10.66 -34.20 -16.00
CA GLY A 13 12.07 -34.09 -16.35
C GLY A 13 12.39 -34.85 -17.64
N ILE A 14 13.03 -34.19 -18.59
CA ILE A 14 13.64 -34.78 -19.78
C ILE A 14 15.14 -34.83 -19.55
N ASN A 15 15.72 -36.03 -19.51
CA ASN A 15 17.15 -36.19 -19.36
C ASN A 15 17.85 -35.88 -20.69
N LEU A 16 18.95 -35.15 -20.65
CA LEU A 16 19.68 -34.70 -21.83
C LEU A 16 21.05 -35.38 -21.92
N GLU A 17 21.54 -35.58 -23.14
CA GLU A 17 22.93 -35.95 -23.37
C GLU A 17 23.83 -34.83 -22.82
N GLY A 18 24.60 -35.13 -21.77
CA GLY A 18 25.31 -34.14 -20.96
C GLY A 18 24.95 -34.18 -19.47
N GLY A 19 23.95 -34.99 -19.08
CA GLY A 19 23.60 -35.26 -17.68
C GLY A 19 22.70 -34.20 -17.04
N ALA A 20 22.28 -33.19 -17.80
CA ALA A 20 21.30 -32.20 -17.35
C ALA A 20 19.86 -32.72 -17.52
N THR A 21 18.94 -32.21 -16.71
CA THR A 21 17.51 -32.47 -16.85
C THR A 21 16.80 -31.17 -17.21
N HIS A 22 16.04 -31.18 -18.30
CA HIS A 22 15.13 -30.08 -18.64
C HIS A 22 13.76 -30.35 -18.02
N TRP A 23 13.29 -29.44 -17.17
CA TRP A 23 12.01 -29.56 -16.50
C TRP A 23 10.91 -28.85 -17.30
N VAL A 24 9.83 -29.57 -17.56
CA VAL A 24 8.63 -29.05 -18.22
C VAL A 24 7.53 -28.92 -17.17
N GLU A 25 7.14 -27.70 -16.84
CA GLU A 25 6.08 -27.41 -15.87
C GLU A 25 4.70 -27.87 -16.35
N PRO A 26 3.75 -28.15 -15.44
CA PRO A 26 2.35 -28.40 -15.82
C PRO A 26 1.78 -27.29 -16.70
N GLY A 27 1.15 -27.66 -17.81
CA GLY A 27 0.59 -26.76 -18.81
C GLY A 27 1.62 -26.18 -19.81
N ALA A 28 2.92 -26.34 -19.57
CA ALA A 28 3.95 -25.86 -20.49
C ALA A 28 4.02 -26.73 -21.75
N GLU A 29 4.28 -26.09 -22.89
CA GLU A 29 4.55 -26.77 -24.16
C GLU A 29 6.06 -26.91 -24.38
N ILE A 30 6.46 -28.06 -24.91
CA ILE A 30 7.81 -28.29 -25.43
C ILE A 30 7.76 -28.83 -26.84
N ALA A 31 8.67 -28.35 -27.69
CA ALA A 31 8.85 -28.86 -29.04
C ALA A 31 9.97 -29.91 -29.04
N ILE A 32 9.62 -31.15 -29.38
CA ILE A 32 10.56 -32.27 -29.47
C ILE A 32 10.74 -32.60 -30.95
N GLY A 33 11.99 -32.55 -31.42
CA GLY A 33 12.42 -32.95 -32.75
C GLY A 33 12.97 -34.37 -32.79
N GLY A 34 13.15 -34.90 -34.00
CA GLY A 34 13.72 -36.24 -34.24
C GLY A 34 12.68 -37.34 -34.39
N THR A 35 13.12 -38.46 -34.98
CA THR A 35 12.36 -39.71 -35.06
C THR A 35 12.97 -40.71 -34.07
N GLU A 36 12.27 -41.80 -33.73
CA GLU A 36 12.85 -42.88 -32.90
C GLU A 36 14.16 -43.44 -33.48
N LYS A 37 14.37 -43.32 -34.80
CA LYS A 37 15.61 -43.77 -35.48
C LYS A 37 16.75 -42.75 -35.39
N ASP A 38 16.45 -41.47 -35.28
CA ASP A 38 17.43 -40.37 -35.33
C ASP A 38 17.76 -39.81 -33.93
N GLY A 39 17.11 -40.33 -32.88
CA GLY A 39 17.17 -39.78 -31.53
C GLY A 39 16.30 -38.53 -31.36
N HIS A 40 15.64 -38.42 -30.22
CA HIS A 40 14.87 -37.22 -29.89
C HIS A 40 15.79 -36.08 -29.45
N HIS A 41 15.44 -34.85 -29.80
CA HIS A 41 16.15 -33.65 -29.34
C HIS A 41 15.16 -32.53 -29.02
N ILE A 42 15.59 -31.63 -28.14
CA ILE A 42 14.91 -30.35 -27.87
C ILE A 42 15.83 -29.20 -28.25
N GLU A 43 15.26 -28.02 -28.44
CA GLU A 43 16.03 -26.81 -28.66
C GLU A 43 16.07 -25.98 -27.37
N ILE A 44 17.28 -25.75 -26.85
CA ILE A 44 17.53 -24.92 -25.68
C ILE A 44 18.49 -23.82 -26.13
N GLU A 45 18.10 -22.56 -25.95
CA GLU A 45 18.92 -21.38 -26.30
C GLU A 45 19.45 -21.40 -27.75
N GLY A 46 18.63 -21.86 -28.69
CA GLY A 46 19.01 -21.95 -30.11
C GLY A 46 19.92 -23.14 -30.46
N ARG A 47 20.17 -24.06 -29.52
CA ARG A 47 20.99 -25.27 -29.74
C ARG A 47 20.14 -26.52 -29.62
N LYS A 48 20.36 -27.46 -30.54
CA LYS A 48 19.79 -28.80 -30.45
C LYS A 48 20.53 -29.61 -29.39
N VAL A 49 19.79 -30.11 -28.41
CA VAL A 49 20.30 -30.97 -27.35
C VAL A 49 19.54 -32.29 -27.41
N ASN A 50 20.29 -33.39 -27.55
CA ASN A 50 19.71 -34.73 -27.63
C ASN A 50 19.16 -35.16 -26.28
N ILE A 51 18.07 -35.92 -26.33
CA ILE A 51 17.41 -36.51 -25.17
C ILE A 51 18.06 -37.87 -24.89
N LEU A 52 18.37 -38.10 -23.63
CA LEU A 52 18.89 -39.35 -23.12
C LEU A 52 17.74 -40.24 -22.62
N GLY A 53 17.53 -41.38 -23.29
CA GLY A 53 16.50 -42.34 -22.93
C GLY A 53 15.09 -41.94 -23.40
N ASP A 54 14.08 -42.55 -22.80
CA ASP A 54 12.69 -42.39 -23.18
C ASP A 54 12.11 -41.06 -22.69
N LEU A 55 11.14 -40.53 -23.44
CA LEU A 55 10.38 -39.36 -23.01
C LEU A 55 9.50 -39.71 -21.79
N PRO A 56 9.40 -38.80 -20.81
CA PRO A 56 8.46 -38.99 -19.71
C PRO A 56 7.01 -38.94 -20.21
N ASP A 57 6.10 -39.59 -19.48
CA ASP A 57 4.67 -39.47 -19.73
C ASP A 57 4.17 -38.07 -19.35
N PHE A 58 3.81 -37.29 -20.38
CA PHE A 58 3.25 -35.95 -20.23
C PHE A 58 1.75 -35.95 -19.88
N GLY A 59 1.11 -37.11 -19.72
CA GLY A 59 -0.33 -37.20 -19.42
C GLY A 59 -1.22 -36.83 -20.61
N LYS A 60 -2.54 -36.92 -20.42
CA LYS A 60 -3.53 -36.61 -21.46
C LYS A 60 -4.26 -35.32 -21.17
N LYS A 61 -4.67 -34.63 -22.24
CA LYS A 61 -5.51 -33.43 -22.18
C LYS A 61 -6.85 -33.78 -21.50
N GLY A 62 -6.96 -33.48 -20.21
CA GLY A 62 -8.09 -33.86 -19.35
C GLY A 62 -7.69 -34.41 -17.98
N ASP A 63 -6.41 -34.76 -17.78
CA ASP A 63 -5.88 -35.27 -16.51
C ASP A 63 -5.51 -34.17 -15.50
N ALA A 64 -5.64 -32.89 -15.88
CA ALA A 64 -5.61 -31.81 -14.91
C ALA A 64 -6.85 -31.97 -14.00
N PRO A 65 -6.70 -32.25 -12.70
CA PRO A 65 -7.84 -32.50 -11.84
C PRO A 65 -8.73 -31.25 -11.87
N ALA A 66 -10.02 -31.40 -12.18
CA ALA A 66 -10.98 -30.31 -12.26
C ALA A 66 -10.98 -29.42 -10.98
N GLU A 67 -10.57 -30.02 -9.86
CA GLU A 67 -10.33 -29.40 -8.56
C GLU A 67 -9.24 -28.32 -8.60
N ALA A 68 -8.14 -28.51 -9.35
CA ALA A 68 -7.09 -27.50 -9.49
C ALA A 68 -7.57 -26.28 -10.27
N THR A 69 -8.40 -26.47 -11.29
CA THR A 69 -8.99 -25.36 -12.05
C THR A 69 -9.98 -24.56 -11.20
N ALA A 70 -10.84 -25.26 -10.44
CA ALA A 70 -11.80 -24.61 -9.55
C ALA A 70 -11.11 -23.81 -8.44
N GLU A 71 -10.02 -24.33 -7.87
CA GLU A 71 -9.27 -23.60 -6.84
C GLU A 71 -8.51 -22.40 -7.43
N ILE A 72 -7.97 -22.50 -8.64
CA ILE A 72 -7.35 -21.35 -9.34
C ILE A 72 -8.39 -20.25 -9.57
N ASP A 73 -9.59 -20.58 -10.02
CA ASP A 73 -10.64 -19.59 -10.27
C ASP A 73 -11.12 -18.95 -8.96
N ARG A 74 -11.24 -19.74 -7.89
CA ARG A 74 -11.52 -19.24 -6.54
C ARG A 74 -10.46 -18.27 -6.04
N LEU A 75 -9.18 -18.62 -6.20
CA LEU A 75 -8.06 -17.77 -5.77
C LEU A 75 -7.99 -16.48 -6.57
N LYS A 76 -8.29 -16.51 -7.88
CA LYS A 76 -8.40 -15.30 -8.70
C LYS A 76 -9.53 -14.39 -8.24
N ALA A 77 -10.70 -14.95 -7.92
CA ALA A 77 -11.82 -14.18 -7.40
C ALA A 77 -11.46 -13.53 -6.04
N ALA A 78 -10.86 -14.30 -5.13
CA ALA A 78 -10.42 -13.79 -3.85
C ALA A 78 -9.36 -12.68 -3.99
N LEU A 79 -8.43 -12.81 -4.95
CA LEU A 79 -7.43 -11.79 -5.23
C LEU A 79 -8.06 -10.51 -5.77
N ALA A 80 -9.05 -10.62 -6.66
CA ALA A 80 -9.79 -9.48 -7.18
C ALA A 80 -10.56 -8.74 -6.07
N ASP A 81 -11.24 -9.48 -5.19
CA ASP A 81 -11.96 -8.91 -4.05
C ASP A 81 -11.01 -8.18 -3.09
N GLU A 82 -9.86 -8.79 -2.76
CA GLU A 82 -8.90 -8.17 -1.85
C GLU A 82 -8.22 -6.93 -2.46
N THR A 83 -7.99 -6.95 -3.77
CA THR A 83 -7.49 -5.76 -4.50
C THR A 83 -8.49 -4.60 -4.39
N ALA A 84 -9.78 -4.86 -4.60
CA ALA A 84 -10.80 -3.82 -4.44
C ALA A 84 -10.88 -3.27 -3.00
N ARG A 85 -10.72 -4.13 -1.99
CA ARG A 85 -10.68 -3.69 -0.59
C ARG A 85 -9.45 -2.84 -0.27
N ALA A 86 -8.31 -3.12 -0.87
CA ALA A 86 -7.11 -2.30 -0.74
C ALA A 86 -7.34 -0.90 -1.35
N ASP A 87 -7.89 -0.83 -2.56
CA ASP A 87 -8.21 0.45 -3.23
C ASP A 87 -9.18 1.30 -2.38
N GLU A 88 -10.20 0.69 -1.79
CA GLU A 88 -11.13 1.37 -0.87
C GLU A 88 -10.45 1.88 0.40
N ALA A 89 -9.52 1.10 0.95
CA ALA A 89 -8.78 1.48 2.15
C ALA A 89 -7.84 2.66 1.86
N GLU A 90 -7.13 2.64 0.74
CA GLU A 90 -6.27 3.75 0.31
C GLU A 90 -7.07 5.04 0.11
N ALA A 91 -8.26 4.96 -0.51
CA ALA A 91 -9.14 6.11 -0.67
C ALA A 91 -9.57 6.70 0.70
N LYS A 92 -9.90 5.86 1.68
CA LYS A 92 -10.25 6.31 3.04
C LYS A 92 -9.06 6.93 3.77
N VAL A 93 -7.86 6.38 3.60
CA VAL A 93 -6.64 6.96 4.19
C VAL A 93 -6.41 8.36 3.61
N ALA A 94 -6.47 8.52 2.30
CA ALA A 94 -6.32 9.83 1.66
C ALA A 94 -7.38 10.84 2.14
N GLU A 95 -8.63 10.42 2.31
CA GLU A 95 -9.70 11.27 2.86
C GLU A 95 -9.41 11.69 4.31
N LEU A 96 -8.97 10.76 5.16
CA LEU A 96 -8.64 11.04 6.55
C LEU A 96 -7.42 11.95 6.69
N GLU A 97 -6.39 11.75 5.87
CA GLU A 97 -5.21 12.62 5.81
C GLU A 97 -5.60 14.05 5.38
N ALA A 98 -6.45 14.19 4.37
CA ALA A 98 -6.97 15.49 3.95
C ALA A 98 -7.77 16.18 5.06
N LYS A 99 -8.63 15.44 5.79
CA LYS A 99 -9.37 15.97 6.94
C LYS A 99 -8.44 16.38 8.07
N LEU A 100 -7.40 15.59 8.37
CA LEU A 100 -6.42 15.91 9.40
C LEU A 100 -5.61 17.15 9.03
N ALA A 101 -5.19 17.27 7.77
CA ALA A 101 -4.50 18.45 7.26
C ALA A 101 -5.38 19.70 7.33
N ALA A 102 -6.67 19.57 7.01
CA ALA A 102 -7.63 20.67 7.15
C ALA A 102 -7.86 21.05 8.62
N ALA A 103 -7.93 20.09 9.52
CA ALA A 103 -8.11 20.31 10.96
C ALA A 103 -6.86 20.90 11.64
N ASN A 104 -5.66 20.54 11.17
CA ASN A 104 -4.39 21.05 11.68
C ASN A 104 -3.90 22.31 10.97
N LYS A 105 -4.69 22.89 10.06
CA LYS A 105 -4.34 24.17 9.45
C LYS A 105 -4.39 25.24 10.56
N PRO A 106 -3.27 25.86 10.95
CA PRO A 106 -3.28 26.89 11.99
C PRO A 106 -4.22 28.00 11.52
N SER A 107 -5.20 28.31 12.37
CA SER A 107 -6.16 29.39 12.13
C SER A 107 -5.43 30.73 12.27
N GLY A 108 -4.78 31.19 11.19
CA GLY A 108 -4.12 32.50 11.16
C GLY A 108 -2.87 32.61 12.05
N GLU A 109 -2.22 33.77 11.99
CA GLU A 109 -1.17 34.11 12.95
C GLU A 109 -1.70 33.96 14.38
N PRO A 110 -0.91 33.41 15.32
CA PRO A 110 -1.32 33.33 16.72
C PRO A 110 -1.74 34.73 17.19
N GLY A 111 -2.97 34.84 17.68
CA GLY A 111 -3.47 36.10 18.21
C GLY A 111 -2.60 36.56 19.38
N PRO A 112 -2.69 37.83 19.83
CA PRO A 112 -1.95 38.31 21.00
C PRO A 112 -2.17 37.44 22.26
N LEU A 113 -3.27 36.69 22.31
CA LEU A 113 -3.65 35.77 23.38
C LEU A 113 -3.00 34.37 23.29
N ASP A 114 -2.48 33.98 22.11
CA ASP A 114 -1.73 32.73 21.91
C ASP A 114 -0.24 32.87 22.29
N GLN A 115 0.17 34.07 22.70
CA GLN A 115 1.55 34.40 23.05
C GLN A 115 1.86 34.03 24.52
N SER A 116 3.13 34.05 24.92
CA SER A 116 3.50 33.84 26.32
C SER A 116 2.90 34.93 27.22
N VAL A 117 2.70 34.62 28.51
CA VAL A 117 2.18 35.58 29.50
C VAL A 117 3.01 36.88 29.51
N GLU A 118 4.33 36.78 29.31
CA GLU A 118 5.22 37.94 29.17
C GLU A 118 4.86 38.83 27.98
N LYS A 119 4.70 38.24 26.78
CA LYS A 119 4.32 38.99 25.58
C LYS A 119 2.91 39.57 25.67
N LEU A 120 1.98 38.85 26.29
CA LEU A 120 0.64 39.35 26.57
C LEU A 120 0.70 40.55 27.52
N THR A 121 1.56 40.50 28.53
CA THR A 121 1.75 41.60 29.49
C THR A 121 2.35 42.84 28.80
N GLU A 122 3.36 42.67 27.94
CA GLU A 122 3.90 43.76 27.11
C GLU A 122 2.82 44.36 26.20
N HIS A 123 2.01 43.53 25.55
CA HIS A 123 0.90 44.00 24.72
C HIS A 123 -0.12 44.81 25.53
N LEU A 124 -0.52 44.31 26.71
CA LEU A 124 -1.48 44.98 27.59
C LEU A 124 -0.96 46.29 28.18
N GLN A 125 0.35 46.44 28.35
CA GLN A 125 0.96 47.72 28.75
C GLN A 125 0.80 48.80 27.68
N THR A 126 0.73 48.41 26.39
CA THR A 126 0.46 49.35 25.29
C THR A 126 -1.02 49.71 25.13
N MET A 127 -1.91 48.92 25.73
CA MET A 127 -3.35 49.18 25.70
C MET A 127 -3.74 50.21 26.78
N THR A 128 -4.50 51.22 26.34
CA THR A 128 -4.99 52.31 27.19
C THR A 128 -6.51 52.34 27.29
N ASP A 129 -7.22 51.47 26.58
CA ASP A 129 -8.69 51.40 26.54
C ASP A 129 -9.18 50.18 27.33
N ALA A 130 -9.98 50.43 28.36
CA ALA A 130 -10.58 49.39 29.19
C ALA A 130 -11.61 48.54 28.44
N ASP A 131 -12.32 49.12 27.45
CA ASP A 131 -13.33 48.40 26.66
C ASP A 131 -12.68 47.39 25.71
N GLU A 132 -11.46 47.65 25.25
CA GLU A 132 -10.69 46.70 24.46
C GLU A 132 -10.18 45.52 25.31
N ILE A 133 -9.80 45.78 26.57
CA ILE A 133 -9.40 44.72 27.52
C ILE A 133 -10.60 43.84 27.89
N GLU A 134 -11.77 44.43 28.10
CA GLU A 134 -12.99 43.66 28.39
C GLU A 134 -13.37 42.72 27.25
N LYS A 135 -13.22 43.16 25.99
CA LYS A 135 -13.42 42.31 24.81
C LYS A 135 -12.43 41.14 24.76
N LEU A 136 -11.17 41.36 25.16
CA LEU A 136 -10.18 40.29 25.27
C LEU A 136 -10.53 39.29 26.39
N ILE A 137 -11.01 39.76 27.55
CA ILE A 137 -11.47 38.89 28.64
C ILE A 137 -12.67 38.04 28.21
N ALA A 138 -13.63 38.63 27.50
CA ALA A 138 -14.80 37.94 27.00
C ALA A 138 -14.44 36.88 25.95
N ALA A 139 -13.54 37.21 25.02
CA ALA A 139 -13.01 36.26 24.04
C ALA A 139 -12.26 35.11 24.71
N GLU A 140 -11.45 35.42 25.73
CA GLU A 140 -10.63 34.44 26.46
C GLU A 140 -11.51 33.52 27.33
N THR A 141 -12.58 34.03 27.95
CA THR A 141 -13.53 33.22 28.73
C THR A 141 -14.36 32.29 27.84
N ALA A 142 -14.60 32.67 26.58
CA ALA A 142 -15.29 31.84 25.59
C ALA A 142 -14.36 30.77 24.97
N GLY A 143 -13.04 30.99 24.99
CA GLY A 143 -12.01 30.04 24.57
C GLY A 143 -11.55 29.12 25.71
N LYS A 144 -10.97 27.95 25.39
CA LYS A 144 -10.28 27.10 26.38
C LYS A 144 -8.93 27.73 26.74
N SER A 145 -8.95 28.74 27.58
CA SER A 145 -7.77 29.53 27.91
C SER A 145 -7.00 29.03 29.12
N ARG A 146 -5.72 29.44 29.19
CA ARG A 146 -4.78 29.12 30.26
C ARG A 146 -4.98 30.12 31.39
N SER A 147 -5.22 29.63 32.61
CA SER A 147 -5.56 30.44 33.80
C SER A 147 -4.65 31.66 34.08
N GLY A 148 -3.38 31.63 33.64
CA GLY A 148 -2.45 32.75 33.78
C GLY A 148 -2.75 33.97 32.90
N ALA A 149 -3.29 33.79 31.69
CA ALA A 149 -3.59 34.89 30.77
C ALA A 149 -4.79 35.73 31.26
N LEU A 150 -5.82 35.06 31.78
CA LEU A 150 -7.00 35.67 32.41
C LEU A 150 -6.63 36.53 33.64
N ALA A 151 -5.65 36.09 34.43
CA ALA A 151 -5.20 36.85 35.60
C ALA A 151 -4.51 38.17 35.21
N ALA A 152 -3.66 38.14 34.17
CA ALA A 152 -2.97 39.33 33.65
C ALA A 152 -3.95 40.36 33.05
N LEU A 153 -4.95 39.90 32.30
CA LEU A 153 -6.00 40.75 31.72
C LEU A 153 -6.83 41.46 32.79
N LYS A 154 -7.28 40.73 33.83
CA LYS A 154 -8.05 41.32 34.93
C LYS A 154 -7.25 42.34 35.72
N ALA A 155 -5.98 42.05 36.03
CA ALA A 155 -5.12 43.00 36.73
C ALA A 155 -4.95 44.32 35.96
N ARG A 156 -4.83 44.26 34.63
CA ARG A 156 -4.73 45.46 33.80
C ARG A 156 -6.05 46.24 33.72
N GLN A 157 -7.18 45.54 33.66
CA GLN A 157 -8.50 46.18 33.71
C GLN A 157 -8.68 46.95 35.02
N ASP A 158 -8.32 46.34 36.15
CA ASP A 158 -8.39 46.97 37.47
C ASP A 158 -7.48 48.21 37.55
N GLU A 159 -6.28 48.18 36.95
CA GLU A 159 -5.38 49.34 36.87
C GLU A 159 -5.96 50.51 36.05
N LEU A 160 -6.69 50.24 34.97
CA LEU A 160 -7.28 51.29 34.12
C LEU A 160 -8.56 51.90 34.73
N LEU A 161 -9.21 51.17 35.64
CA LEU A 161 -10.44 51.59 36.31
C LEU A 161 -10.20 52.19 37.71
N ALA A 162 -8.97 52.15 38.23
CA ALA A 162 -8.56 52.71 39.52
C ALA A 162 -8.20 54.20 39.44
#